data_AF-A0A7V8VJC0-F1
#
_entry.id   AF-A0A7V8VJC0-F1
#
_cell.length_a   1.000
_cell.length_b   1.000
_cell.length_c   1.000
_cell.angle_alpha   90.00
_cell.angle_beta   90.00
_cell.angle_gamma   90.00
#
_symmetry.space_group_name_H-M   'P 1'
#
loop_
_entity.id
_entity.type
_entity.pdbx_description
1 polymer ?
#
loop_
_entity_poly.entity_id
_entity_poly.type
_entity_poly.pdbx_seq_one_letter_code
_entity_poly.pdbx_strand_id
1 'polypeptide(L)'
;MSMLVVAELAFLALSPAGYEFEPQAVPEQALLGGERLDEARELGSDYRALYGLGLLCQAALLLALALGRPRAAERLWRRLDRRPALGSIAAGALLWIAISLVALPASLLSHERAVEAGISIQDLGSWLYDFALGTAIGTLLAALALGLLASIWRRLGSRWWIPAGLAVVAISAAYVWLSPILLGPAFNDFRELPDGDPVRADVIRLAERADVEVGEVLSVDASRRGRSLNAYVGGLGATKQVVIYDNLLSAAQRAELRSVLGHELGHVAAHDLARGLGFIAIVAPLGLLFAGLLARALVAGRRIQPGSPASLPALLLAIGLAVTVLG
;
A
#
# COMPACT_ATOMS: atom_id res chain seq x y z
N MET A 1 15.15 4.12 -19.48
CA MET A 1 15.90 5.30 -19.03
C MET A 1 15.00 6.48 -18.66
N SER A 2 13.96 6.81 -19.43
CA SER A 2 13.13 8.00 -19.17
C SER A 2 12.26 7.95 -17.89
N MET A 3 11.73 6.79 -17.50
CA MET A 3 10.81 6.70 -16.34
C MET A 3 11.51 6.92 -14.98
N LEU A 4 12.66 6.27 -14.77
CA LEU A 4 13.48 6.41 -13.56
C LEU A 4 13.96 7.86 -13.36
N VAL A 5 14.45 8.49 -14.43
CA VAL A 5 14.88 9.89 -14.38
C VAL A 5 13.72 10.81 -14.00
N VAL A 6 12.50 10.57 -14.51
CA VAL A 6 11.34 11.38 -14.12
C VAL A 6 10.96 11.15 -12.65
N ALA A 7 11.04 9.92 -12.15
CA ALA A 7 10.78 9.63 -10.74
C ALA A 7 11.80 10.33 -9.83
N GLU A 8 13.08 10.25 -10.15
CA GLU A 8 14.15 10.95 -9.42
C GLU A 8 13.95 12.48 -9.44
N LEU A 9 13.66 13.06 -10.61
CA LEU A 9 13.40 14.49 -10.72
C LEU A 9 12.13 14.91 -9.97
N ALA A 10 11.08 14.09 -9.99
CA ALA A 10 9.87 14.33 -9.22
C ALA A 10 10.14 14.27 -7.72
N PHE A 11 10.93 13.28 -7.27
CA PHE A 11 11.37 13.18 -5.89
C PHE A 11 12.15 14.42 -5.45
N LEU A 12 13.16 14.84 -6.22
CA LEU A 12 13.94 16.04 -5.92
C LEU A 12 13.08 17.32 -5.91
N ALA A 13 12.15 17.45 -6.86
CA ALA A 13 11.28 18.63 -6.96
C ALA A 13 10.23 18.71 -5.85
N LEU A 14 9.81 17.57 -5.29
CA LEU A 14 8.77 17.50 -4.27
C LEU A 14 9.33 17.29 -2.85
N SER A 15 10.64 17.06 -2.71
CA SER A 15 11.28 16.92 -1.41
C SER A 15 11.20 18.22 -0.60
N PRO A 16 10.96 18.15 0.73
CA PRO A 16 10.98 19.33 1.57
C PRO A 16 12.34 20.05 1.48
N ALA A 17 12.32 21.35 1.18
CA ALA A 17 13.50 22.20 1.23
C ALA A 17 13.66 22.83 2.62
N GLY A 18 14.90 23.11 3.03
CA GLY A 18 15.20 23.92 4.21
C GLY A 18 15.27 23.18 5.55
N TYR A 19 15.21 21.85 5.55
CA TYR A 19 15.53 21.04 6.74
C TYR A 19 16.95 20.49 6.62
N GLU A 20 17.91 21.20 7.22
CA GLU A 20 19.24 20.65 7.46
C GLU A 20 19.17 19.81 8.74
N PHE A 21 19.11 18.49 8.57
CA PHE A 21 19.25 17.53 9.66
C PHE A 21 20.60 16.85 9.50
N GLU A 22 21.53 17.12 10.41
CA GLU A 22 22.70 16.26 10.56
C GLU A 22 22.30 15.07 11.45
N PRO A 23 22.09 13.87 10.88
CA PRO A 23 21.76 12.71 11.69
C PRO A 23 22.91 12.43 12.64
N GLN A 24 22.60 12.43 13.94
CA GLN A 24 23.56 11.98 14.93
C GLN A 24 23.76 10.48 14.74
N ALA A 25 24.97 10.07 14.32
CA ALA A 25 25.30 8.66 14.16
C ALA A 25 25.31 7.99 15.53
N VAL A 26 24.27 7.21 15.83
CA VAL A 26 24.20 6.36 17.01
C VAL A 26 24.57 4.94 16.59
N PRO A 27 25.64 4.33 17.12
CA PRO A 27 26.00 2.95 16.81
C PRO A 27 24.83 2.00 17.15
N GLU A 28 24.50 1.07 16.26
CA GLU A 28 23.41 0.11 16.50
C GLU A 28 23.62 -0.70 17.78
N GLN A 29 24.89 -1.02 18.10
CA GLN A 29 25.28 -1.74 19.30
C GLN A 29 25.07 -0.92 20.59
N ALA A 30 24.95 0.41 20.46
CA ALA A 30 24.60 1.28 21.58
C ALA A 30 23.08 1.32 21.83
N LEU A 31 22.26 0.90 20.85
CA LEU A 31 20.80 0.87 20.94
C LEU A 31 20.28 -0.51 21.38
N LEU A 32 20.88 -1.58 20.85
CA LEU A 32 20.51 -2.96 21.15
C LEU A 32 21.76 -3.77 21.53
N GLY A 33 21.61 -4.68 22.50
CA GLY A 33 22.63 -5.69 22.78
C GLY A 33 22.87 -6.59 21.56
N GLY A 34 24.08 -7.14 21.44
CA GLY A 34 24.50 -7.91 20.25
C GLY A 34 23.55 -9.04 19.86
N GLU A 35 23.09 -9.83 20.85
CA GLU A 35 22.16 -10.95 20.62
C GLU A 35 20.83 -10.47 20.03
N ARG A 36 20.20 -9.44 20.60
CA ARG A 36 18.95 -8.86 20.07
C ARG A 36 19.12 -8.22 18.69
N LEU A 37 20.30 -7.65 18.42
CA LEU A 37 20.59 -7.08 17.12
C LEU A 37 20.69 -8.17 16.05
N ASP A 38 21.30 -9.30 16.38
CA ASP A 38 21.41 -10.44 15.48
C ASP A 38 20.05 -11.11 15.24
N GLU A 39 19.23 -11.30 16.29
CA GLU A 39 17.84 -11.75 16.17
C GLU A 39 17.02 -10.84 15.24
N ALA A 40 17.13 -9.52 15.42
CA ALA A 40 16.41 -8.55 14.58
C ALA A 40 16.86 -8.61 13.11
N ARG A 41 18.14 -8.84 12.85
CA ARG A 41 18.70 -8.98 11.50
C ARG A 41 18.25 -10.28 10.83
N GLU A 42 18.23 -11.39 11.57
CA GLU A 42 17.74 -12.67 11.11
C GLU A 42 16.26 -12.58 10.74
N LEU A 43 15.42 -12.07 11.64
CA LEU A 43 14.00 -11.87 11.39
C LEU A 43 13.76 -10.95 10.17
N GLY A 44 14.52 -9.86 10.07
CA GLY A 44 14.46 -8.97 8.91
C GLY A 44 14.87 -9.66 7.60
N SER A 45 15.84 -10.58 7.65
CA SER A 45 16.25 -11.40 6.50
C SER A 45 15.16 -12.38 6.09
N ASP A 46 14.54 -13.05 7.05
CA ASP A 46 13.43 -13.97 6.81
C ASP A 46 12.25 -13.27 6.15
N TYR A 47 11.85 -12.10 6.66
CA TYR A 47 10.78 -11.31 6.06
C TYR A 47 11.10 -10.90 4.62
N ARG A 48 12.33 -10.48 4.33
CA ARG A 48 12.73 -10.16 2.95
C ARG A 48 12.69 -11.38 2.04
N ALA A 49 13.14 -12.53 2.52
CA ALA A 49 13.13 -13.78 1.75
C ALA A 49 11.69 -14.25 1.45
N LEU A 50 10.82 -14.25 2.46
CA LEU A 50 9.40 -14.64 2.31
C LEU A 50 8.63 -13.66 1.43
N TYR A 51 8.85 -12.36 1.60
CA TYR A 51 8.27 -11.34 0.72
C TYR A 51 8.73 -11.52 -0.73
N GLY A 52 10.04 -11.72 -0.95
CA GLY A 52 10.60 -11.99 -2.27
C GLY A 52 10.02 -13.26 -2.91
N LEU A 53 9.87 -14.34 -2.14
CA LEU A 53 9.21 -15.57 -2.60
C LEU A 53 7.76 -15.31 -3.01
N GLY A 54 7.01 -14.56 -2.21
CA GLY A 54 5.63 -14.15 -2.53
C GLY A 54 5.55 -13.39 -3.85
N LEU A 55 6.42 -12.39 -4.04
CA LEU A 55 6.50 -11.63 -5.29
C LEU A 55 6.85 -12.50 -6.51
N LEU A 56 7.82 -13.42 -6.37
CA LEU A 56 8.20 -14.34 -7.43
C LEU A 56 7.03 -15.25 -7.83
N CYS A 57 6.30 -15.78 -6.85
CA CYS A 57 5.11 -16.60 -7.09
C CYS A 57 3.99 -15.81 -7.80
N GLN A 58 3.73 -14.58 -7.39
CA GLN A 58 2.75 -13.70 -8.04
C GLN A 58 3.16 -13.36 -9.47
N ALA A 59 4.44 -13.02 -9.70
CA ALA A 59 4.97 -12.73 -11.02
C ALA A 59 4.89 -13.96 -11.94
N ALA A 60 5.24 -15.14 -11.44
CA ALA A 60 5.15 -16.41 -12.17
C ALA A 60 3.69 -16.74 -12.54
N LEU A 61 2.75 -16.54 -11.62
CA LEU A 61 1.32 -16.69 -11.88
C LEU A 61 0.85 -15.74 -13.01
N LEU A 62 1.15 -14.45 -12.89
CA LEU A 62 0.72 -13.45 -13.87
C LEU A 62 1.35 -13.69 -15.23
N LEU A 63 2.62 -14.09 -15.28
CA LEU A 63 3.30 -14.47 -16.51
C LEU A 63 2.65 -15.70 -17.15
N ALA A 64 2.37 -16.75 -16.36
CA ALA A 64 1.69 -17.94 -16.87
C ALA A 64 0.31 -17.58 -17.46
N LEU A 65 -0.48 -16.77 -16.76
CA LEU A 65 -1.79 -16.31 -17.21
C LEU A 65 -1.72 -15.42 -18.47
N ALA A 66 -0.73 -14.52 -18.55
CA ALA A 66 -0.46 -13.69 -19.73
C ALA A 66 -0.12 -14.56 -20.96
N LEU A 67 0.62 -15.65 -20.73
CA LEU A 67 0.94 -16.67 -21.73
C LEU A 67 -0.21 -17.68 -21.96
N GLY A 68 -1.40 -17.44 -21.40
CA GLY A 68 -2.61 -18.27 -21.56
C GLY A 68 -2.52 -19.65 -20.93
N ARG A 69 -1.69 -19.79 -19.89
CA ARG A 69 -1.56 -21.02 -19.10
C ARG A 69 -2.24 -20.86 -17.73
N PRO A 70 -2.98 -21.87 -17.25
CA PRO A 70 -3.42 -23.06 -17.99
C PRO A 70 -4.45 -22.71 -19.07
N ARG A 71 -4.65 -23.61 -20.06
CA ARG A 71 -5.65 -23.41 -21.15
C ARG A 71 -7.08 -23.14 -20.64
N ALA A 72 -7.39 -23.57 -19.42
CA ALA A 72 -8.65 -23.24 -18.75
C ALA A 72 -8.80 -21.72 -18.52
N ALA A 73 -7.74 -21.03 -18.10
CA ALA A 73 -7.74 -19.58 -17.93
C ALA A 73 -7.94 -18.88 -19.27
N GLU A 74 -7.29 -19.33 -20.35
CA GLU A 74 -7.51 -18.76 -21.68
C GLU A 74 -8.97 -18.91 -22.15
N ARG A 75 -9.61 -20.06 -21.88
CA ARG A 75 -11.04 -20.25 -22.16
C ARG A 75 -11.91 -19.29 -21.34
N LEU A 76 -11.57 -19.06 -20.07
CA LEU A 76 -12.28 -18.13 -19.20
C LEU A 76 -12.14 -16.69 -19.71
N TRP A 77 -10.94 -16.25 -20.06
CA TRP A 77 -10.70 -14.92 -20.59
C TRP A 77 -11.52 -14.66 -21.86
N ARG A 78 -11.57 -15.62 -22.79
CA ARG A 78 -12.42 -15.51 -23.98
C ARG A 78 -13.92 -15.42 -23.66
N ARG A 79 -14.39 -16.06 -22.59
CA ARG A 79 -15.80 -15.94 -22.15
C ARG A 79 -16.08 -14.55 -21.59
N LEU A 80 -15.18 -14.03 -20.75
CA LEU A 80 -15.30 -12.68 -20.18
C LEU A 80 -15.21 -11.59 -21.25
N ASP A 81 -14.43 -11.82 -22.31
CA ASP A 81 -14.26 -10.88 -23.42
C ASP A 81 -15.54 -10.65 -24.23
N ARG A 82 -16.56 -11.53 -24.10
CA ARG A 82 -17.89 -11.32 -24.72
C ARG A 82 -18.59 -10.06 -24.22
N ARG A 83 -18.30 -9.63 -22.99
CA ARG A 83 -18.81 -8.38 -22.40
C ARG A 83 -17.62 -7.62 -21.83
N PRO A 84 -16.81 -6.95 -22.65
CA PRO A 84 -15.44 -6.57 -22.28
C PRO A 84 -15.38 -5.63 -21.07
N ALA A 85 -16.36 -4.76 -20.83
CA ALA A 85 -16.41 -3.93 -19.63
C ALA A 85 -16.63 -4.76 -18.34
N LEU A 86 -17.71 -5.54 -18.29
CA LEU A 86 -18.01 -6.41 -17.14
C LEU A 86 -16.98 -7.54 -16.98
N GLY A 87 -16.45 -8.02 -18.10
CA GLY A 87 -15.42 -9.03 -18.17
C GLY A 87 -14.11 -8.56 -17.55
N SER A 88 -13.73 -7.29 -17.74
CA SER A 88 -12.53 -6.72 -17.11
C SER A 88 -12.71 -6.55 -15.60
N ILE A 89 -13.92 -6.21 -15.13
CA ILE A 89 -14.26 -6.14 -13.69
C ILE A 89 -14.13 -7.54 -13.07
N ALA A 90 -14.79 -8.54 -13.67
CA ALA A 90 -14.72 -9.91 -13.20
C ALA A 90 -13.29 -10.47 -13.25
N ALA A 91 -12.53 -10.16 -14.30
CA ALA A 91 -11.12 -10.55 -14.38
C ALA A 91 -10.26 -9.87 -13.32
N GLY A 92 -10.49 -8.59 -13.02
CA GLY A 92 -9.80 -7.90 -11.92
C GLY A 92 -10.05 -8.56 -10.56
N ALA A 93 -11.30 -8.92 -10.27
CA ALA A 93 -11.66 -9.67 -9.06
C ALA A 93 -10.93 -11.01 -8.99
N LEU A 94 -11.01 -11.81 -10.06
CA LEU A 94 -10.39 -13.14 -10.13
C LEU A 94 -8.87 -13.09 -10.03
N LEU A 95 -8.24 -12.09 -10.66
CA LEU A 95 -6.80 -11.89 -10.61
C LEU A 95 -6.35 -11.54 -9.19
N TRP A 96 -7.06 -10.65 -8.51
CA TRP A 96 -6.73 -10.31 -7.12
C TRP A 96 -6.80 -11.53 -6.21
N ILE A 97 -7.90 -12.29 -6.29
CA ILE A 97 -8.05 -13.52 -5.51
C ILE A 97 -6.88 -14.49 -5.80
N ALA A 98 -6.54 -14.69 -7.07
CA ALA A 98 -5.46 -15.60 -7.44
C ALA A 98 -4.08 -15.12 -6.92
N ILE A 99 -3.80 -13.82 -6.97
CA ILE A 99 -2.58 -13.20 -6.44
C ILE A 99 -2.50 -13.33 -4.92
N SER A 100 -3.61 -13.10 -4.21
CA SER A 100 -3.66 -13.28 -2.75
C SER A 100 -3.44 -14.73 -2.35
N LEU A 101 -4.09 -15.67 -3.04
CA LEU A 101 -3.96 -17.10 -2.73
C LEU A 101 -2.57 -17.65 -3.03
N VAL A 102 -1.90 -17.19 -4.09
CA VAL A 102 -0.55 -17.69 -4.41
C VAL A 102 0.51 -17.16 -3.43
N ALA A 103 0.27 -16.00 -2.81
CA ALA A 103 1.14 -15.44 -1.78
C ALA A 103 0.81 -15.93 -0.36
N LEU A 104 -0.37 -16.53 -0.15
CA LEU A 104 -0.85 -16.98 1.16
C LEU A 104 0.17 -17.84 1.94
N PRO A 105 0.88 -18.82 1.34
CA PRO A 105 1.86 -19.61 2.09
C PRO A 105 3.01 -18.77 2.66
N ALA A 106 3.53 -17.82 1.88
CA ALA A 106 4.60 -16.93 2.34
C ALA A 106 4.09 -15.96 3.43
N SER A 107 2.86 -15.47 3.29
CA SER A 107 2.22 -14.63 4.31
C SER A 107 1.97 -15.39 5.62
N LEU A 108 1.58 -16.66 5.56
CA LEU A 108 1.36 -17.50 6.73
C LEU A 108 2.68 -17.75 7.48
N LEU A 109 3.74 -18.11 6.76
CA LEU A 109 5.08 -18.28 7.36
C LEU A 109 5.59 -16.96 7.97
N SER A 110 5.31 -15.83 7.33
CA SER A 110 5.69 -14.51 7.88
C SER A 110 4.94 -14.20 9.18
N HIS A 111 3.66 -14.60 9.25
CA HIS A 111 2.86 -14.49 10.48
C HIS A 111 3.39 -15.40 11.59
N GLU A 112 3.71 -16.66 11.29
CA GLU A 112 4.33 -17.58 12.26
C GLU A 112 5.63 -16.98 12.82
N ARG A 113 6.52 -16.46 11.97
CA ARG A 113 7.75 -15.77 12.40
C ARG A 113 7.48 -14.54 13.26
N ALA A 114 6.42 -13.78 12.95
CA ALA A 114 6.02 -12.63 13.77
C ALA A 114 5.54 -13.04 15.17
N VAL A 115 4.85 -14.18 15.27
CA VAL A 115 4.37 -14.73 16.55
C VAL A 115 5.55 -15.30 17.35
N GLU A 116 6.44 -16.05 16.71
CA GLU A 116 7.67 -16.59 17.32
C GLU A 116 8.56 -15.48 17.88
N ALA A 117 8.72 -14.37 17.13
CA ALA A 117 9.46 -13.20 17.57
C ALA A 117 8.72 -12.33 18.61
N GLY A 118 7.47 -12.67 18.95
CA GLY A 118 6.66 -11.94 19.94
C GLY A 118 6.17 -10.56 19.49
N ILE A 119 6.36 -10.20 18.21
CA ILE A 119 5.86 -8.96 17.59
C ILE A 119 4.35 -9.02 17.43
N SER A 120 3.85 -10.17 16.97
CA SER A 120 2.44 -10.51 16.86
C SER A 120 2.01 -11.38 18.04
N ILE A 121 0.81 -11.13 18.55
CA ILE A 121 0.10 -12.04 19.47
C ILE A 121 -1.22 -12.54 18.88
N GLN A 122 -1.51 -12.12 17.65
CA GLN A 122 -2.70 -12.53 16.91
C GLN A 122 -2.68 -14.04 16.67
N ASP A 123 -3.78 -14.73 16.99
CA ASP A 123 -3.94 -16.14 16.69
C ASP A 123 -4.28 -16.36 15.20
N LEU A 124 -4.09 -17.61 14.74
CA LEU A 124 -4.31 -17.97 13.33
C LEU A 124 -5.75 -17.71 12.85
N GLY A 125 -6.76 -17.89 13.72
CA GLY A 125 -8.16 -17.68 13.35
C GLY A 125 -8.45 -16.20 13.11
N SER A 126 -7.99 -15.34 14.03
CA SER A 126 -8.05 -13.89 13.85
C SER A 126 -7.26 -13.42 12.62
N TRP A 127 -6.08 -13.99 12.38
CA TRP A 127 -5.27 -13.67 11.21
C TRP A 127 -5.94 -14.07 9.90
N LEU A 128 -6.55 -15.27 9.85
CA LEU A 128 -7.29 -15.74 8.67
C LEU A 128 -8.53 -14.88 8.39
N TYR A 129 -9.19 -14.37 9.43
CA TYR A 129 -10.29 -13.41 9.29
C TYR A 129 -9.79 -12.12 8.61
N ASP A 130 -8.71 -11.54 9.12
CA ASP A 130 -8.12 -10.32 8.54
C ASP A 130 -7.65 -10.56 7.09
N PHE A 131 -7.03 -11.71 6.81
CA PHE A 131 -6.64 -12.10 5.45
C PHE A 131 -7.85 -12.20 4.52
N ALA A 132 -8.93 -12.85 4.97
CA ALA A 132 -10.14 -13.01 4.17
C ALA A 132 -10.84 -11.67 3.92
N LEU A 133 -10.99 -10.84 4.94
CA LEU A 133 -11.58 -9.51 4.84
C LEU A 133 -10.76 -8.59 3.95
N GLY A 134 -9.43 -8.56 4.15
CA GLY A 134 -8.51 -7.80 3.30
C GLY A 134 -8.54 -8.28 1.84
N THR A 135 -8.63 -9.59 1.62
CA THR A 135 -8.78 -10.15 0.27
C THR A 135 -10.11 -9.74 -0.35
N ALA A 136 -11.21 -9.73 0.40
CA ALA A 136 -12.52 -9.32 -0.09
C ALA A 136 -12.55 -7.84 -0.48
N ILE A 137 -12.05 -6.96 0.38
CA ILE A 137 -11.93 -5.52 0.10
C ILE A 137 -11.03 -5.29 -1.11
N GLY A 138 -9.84 -5.90 -1.14
CA GLY A 138 -8.92 -5.79 -2.27
C GLY A 138 -9.50 -6.33 -3.58
N THR A 139 -10.34 -7.36 -3.51
CA THR A 139 -11.05 -7.91 -4.68
C THR A 139 -11.99 -6.86 -5.28
N LEU A 140 -12.76 -6.18 -4.43
CA LEU A 140 -13.67 -5.11 -4.86
C LEU A 140 -12.87 -3.95 -5.49
N LEU A 141 -11.82 -3.48 -4.83
CA LEU A 141 -10.98 -2.38 -5.33
C LEU A 141 -10.30 -2.75 -6.66
N ALA A 142 -9.71 -3.94 -6.76
CA ALA A 142 -9.06 -4.42 -7.98
C ALA A 142 -10.05 -4.60 -9.14
N ALA A 143 -11.26 -5.11 -8.86
CA ALA A 143 -12.31 -5.26 -9.86
C ALA A 143 -12.70 -3.90 -10.48
N LEU A 144 -12.92 -2.88 -9.63
CA LEU A 144 -13.28 -1.54 -10.08
C LEU A 144 -12.11 -0.84 -10.79
N ALA A 145 -10.92 -0.87 -10.20
CA ALA A 145 -9.74 -0.20 -10.74
C ALA A 145 -9.32 -0.81 -12.09
N LEU A 146 -9.20 -2.13 -12.19
CA LEU A 146 -8.84 -2.78 -13.45
C LEU A 146 -9.95 -2.69 -14.49
N GLY A 147 -11.22 -2.74 -14.08
CA GLY A 147 -12.36 -2.49 -14.96
C GLY A 147 -12.30 -1.09 -15.60
N LEU A 148 -11.98 -0.07 -14.80
CA LEU A 148 -11.81 1.31 -15.25
C LEU A 148 -10.60 1.45 -16.18
N LEU A 149 -9.42 1.00 -15.74
CA LEU A 149 -8.18 1.08 -16.54
C LEU A 149 -8.34 0.36 -17.88
N ALA A 150 -8.92 -0.84 -17.89
CA ALA A 150 -9.22 -1.59 -19.10
C ALA A 150 -10.15 -0.82 -20.05
N SER A 151 -11.16 -0.15 -19.49
CA SER A 151 -12.12 0.64 -20.26
C SER A 151 -11.50 1.90 -20.85
N ILE A 152 -10.64 2.59 -20.10
CA ILE A 152 -9.84 3.71 -20.60
C ILE A 152 -8.92 3.23 -21.73
N TRP A 153 -8.21 2.11 -21.53
CA TRP A 153 -7.29 1.58 -22.53
C TRP A 153 -7.99 1.22 -23.84
N ARG A 154 -9.11 0.52 -23.76
CA ARG A 154 -9.91 0.13 -24.92
C ARG A 154 -10.49 1.34 -25.66
N ARG A 155 -10.93 2.38 -24.95
CA ARG A 155 -11.55 3.57 -25.56
C ARG A 155 -10.53 4.54 -26.16
N LEU A 156 -9.37 4.71 -25.52
CA LEU A 156 -8.41 5.77 -25.87
C LEU A 156 -7.13 5.27 -26.55
N GLY A 157 -6.96 3.94 -26.69
CA GLY A 157 -5.93 3.35 -27.52
C GLY A 157 -4.51 3.73 -27.10
N SER A 158 -3.80 4.51 -27.91
CA SER A 158 -2.41 4.94 -27.64
C SER A 158 -2.31 6.05 -26.59
N ARG A 159 -3.38 6.83 -26.36
CA ARG A 159 -3.39 7.97 -25.43
C ARG A 159 -3.91 7.60 -24.03
N TRP A 160 -4.17 6.32 -23.78
CA TRP A 160 -4.83 5.85 -22.57
C TRP A 160 -4.09 6.17 -21.26
N TRP A 161 -2.77 6.25 -21.32
CA TRP A 161 -1.90 6.36 -20.15
C TRP A 161 -2.05 7.72 -19.43
N ILE A 162 -2.38 8.82 -20.12
CA ILE A 162 -2.63 10.12 -19.48
C ILE A 162 -3.93 10.08 -18.64
N PRO A 163 -5.10 9.75 -19.22
CA PRO A 163 -6.33 9.71 -18.42
C PRO A 163 -6.36 8.56 -17.42
N ALA A 164 -5.68 7.45 -17.70
CA ALA A 164 -5.49 6.37 -16.74
C ALA A 164 -4.61 6.81 -15.55
N GLY A 165 -3.56 7.59 -15.79
CA GLY A 165 -2.74 8.18 -14.72
C GLY A 165 -3.54 9.13 -13.84
N LEU A 166 -4.38 9.99 -14.43
CA LEU A 166 -5.31 10.84 -13.67
C LEU A 166 -6.31 10.01 -12.86
N ALA A 167 -6.83 8.92 -13.44
CA ALA A 167 -7.70 7.99 -12.72
C ALA A 167 -6.99 7.33 -11.53
N VAL A 168 -5.71 6.97 -11.66
CA VAL A 168 -4.90 6.45 -10.55
C VAL A 168 -4.79 7.49 -9.43
N VAL A 169 -4.47 8.76 -9.75
CA VAL A 169 -4.41 9.84 -8.75
C VAL A 169 -5.76 10.01 -8.04
N ALA A 170 -6.86 10.03 -8.79
CA ALA A 170 -8.20 10.16 -8.22
C ALA A 170 -8.56 8.97 -7.31
N ILE A 171 -8.22 7.74 -7.72
CA ILE A 171 -8.41 6.53 -6.90
C ILE A 171 -7.55 6.60 -5.64
N SER A 172 -6.28 7.02 -5.73
CA SER A 172 -5.38 7.18 -4.59
C SER A 172 -5.91 8.22 -3.59
N ALA A 173 -6.35 9.38 -4.08
CA ALA A 173 -6.95 10.41 -3.23
C ALA A 173 -8.24 9.92 -2.56
N ALA A 174 -9.11 9.23 -3.33
CA ALA A 174 -10.32 8.63 -2.78
C ALA A 174 -10.01 7.56 -1.73
N TYR A 175 -8.98 6.74 -1.94
CA TYR A 175 -8.54 5.73 -0.98
C TYR A 175 -8.07 6.39 0.33
N VAL A 176 -7.22 7.41 0.26
CA VAL A 176 -6.74 8.13 1.45
C VAL A 176 -7.90 8.78 2.20
N TRP A 177 -8.86 9.36 1.48
CA TRP A 177 -10.04 9.98 2.07
C TRP A 177 -10.97 8.97 2.74
N LEU A 178 -11.19 7.82 2.11
CA LEU A 178 -12.16 6.79 2.52
C LEU A 178 -11.61 5.80 3.55
N SER A 179 -10.29 5.60 3.58
CA SER A 179 -9.62 4.62 4.44
C SER A 179 -9.95 4.82 5.92
N PRO A 180 -9.87 6.03 6.51
CA PRO A 180 -10.27 6.28 7.90
C PRO A 180 -11.72 5.87 8.23
N ILE A 181 -12.65 6.02 7.28
CA ILE A 181 -14.09 5.87 7.53
C ILE A 181 -14.54 4.43 7.32
N LEU A 182 -14.04 3.77 6.27
CA LEU A 182 -14.54 2.45 5.88
C LEU A 182 -13.53 1.33 6.12
N LEU A 183 -12.24 1.58 5.85
CA LEU A 183 -11.24 0.51 5.86
C LEU A 183 -10.69 0.28 7.26
N GLY A 184 -10.24 1.34 7.94
CA GLY A 184 -9.75 1.25 9.31
C GLY A 184 -10.75 0.55 10.24
N PRO A 185 -12.00 1.06 10.35
CA PRO A 185 -13.03 0.50 11.22
C PRO A 185 -13.45 -0.93 10.86
N ALA A 186 -13.18 -1.41 9.64
CA ALA A 186 -13.43 -2.79 9.27
C ALA A 186 -12.48 -3.77 9.99
N PHE A 187 -11.29 -3.30 10.42
CA PHE A 187 -10.29 -4.12 11.10
C PHE A 187 -10.13 -3.79 12.57
N ASN A 188 -10.30 -2.53 12.99
CA ASN A 188 -9.98 -2.10 14.35
C ASN A 188 -11.10 -1.26 14.95
N ASP A 189 -11.16 -1.26 16.27
CA ASP A 189 -12.04 -0.38 17.02
C ASP A 189 -11.31 0.93 17.34
N PHE A 190 -11.94 2.03 16.96
CA PHE A 190 -11.45 3.38 17.21
C PHE A 190 -12.26 4.02 18.32
N ARG A 191 -11.59 4.70 19.25
CA ARG A 191 -12.23 5.45 20.33
C ARG A 191 -11.65 6.84 20.41
N GLU A 192 -12.52 7.84 20.36
CA GLU A 192 -12.11 9.22 20.54
C GLU A 192 -11.55 9.44 21.95
N LEU A 193 -10.42 10.14 22.04
CA LEU A 193 -9.90 10.60 23.33
C LEU A 193 -10.76 11.78 23.81
N PRO A 194 -11.28 11.74 25.05
CA PRO A 194 -12.21 12.75 25.52
C PRO A 194 -11.55 14.12 25.70
N ASP A 195 -12.37 15.16 25.71
CA ASP A 195 -11.94 16.49 26.15
C ASP A 195 -11.39 16.43 27.58
N GLY A 196 -10.26 17.12 27.80
CA GLY A 196 -9.54 17.09 29.08
C GLY A 196 -8.51 15.96 29.20
N ASP A 197 -8.46 15.02 28.26
CA ASP A 197 -7.40 14.00 28.22
C ASP A 197 -6.01 14.66 28.02
N PRO A 198 -4.99 14.32 28.84
CA PRO A 198 -3.68 14.94 28.76
C PRO A 198 -2.93 14.65 27.46
N VAL A 199 -3.16 13.49 26.84
CA VAL A 199 -2.58 13.09 25.56
C VAL A 199 -3.22 13.88 24.43
N ARG A 200 -4.55 14.00 24.44
CA ARG A 200 -5.26 14.89 23.49
C ARG A 200 -4.75 16.33 23.58
N ALA A 201 -4.56 16.84 24.79
CA ALA A 201 -4.00 18.18 25.00
C ALA A 201 -2.56 18.33 24.48
N ASP A 202 -1.74 17.27 24.55
CA ASP A 202 -0.40 17.27 23.94
C ASP A 202 -0.47 17.30 22.41
N VAL A 203 -1.37 16.54 21.79
CA VAL A 203 -1.59 16.57 20.33
C VAL A 203 -1.97 17.98 19.88
N ILE A 204 -2.98 18.59 20.52
CA ILE A 204 -3.46 19.93 20.15
C ILE A 204 -2.33 20.96 20.27
N ARG A 205 -1.61 21.00 21.40
CA ARG A 205 -0.48 21.93 21.58
C ARG A 205 0.64 21.74 20.56
N LEU A 206 0.98 20.48 20.24
CA LEU A 206 2.02 20.20 19.25
C LEU A 206 1.59 20.65 17.86
N ALA A 207 0.32 20.44 17.52
CA ALA A 207 -0.22 20.85 16.24
C ALA A 207 -0.33 22.37 16.10
N GLU A 208 -0.77 23.08 17.14
CA GLU A 208 -0.74 24.54 17.20
C GLU A 208 0.69 25.08 16.99
N ARG A 209 1.69 24.45 17.62
CA ARG A 209 3.10 24.83 17.43
C ARG A 209 3.62 24.54 16.03
N ALA A 210 3.07 23.55 15.35
CA ALA A 210 3.43 23.16 14.00
C ALA A 210 2.61 23.87 12.92
N ASP A 211 1.65 24.72 13.30
CA ASP A 211 0.65 25.34 12.42
C ASP A 211 -0.12 24.29 11.58
N VAL A 212 -0.49 23.19 12.24
CA VAL A 212 -1.19 22.05 11.63
C VAL A 212 -2.61 21.97 12.16
N GLU A 213 -3.57 21.94 11.25
CA GLU A 213 -4.94 21.55 11.58
C GLU A 213 -5.00 20.04 11.87
N VAL A 214 -5.55 19.71 13.04
CA VAL A 214 -5.86 18.35 13.48
C VAL A 214 -7.37 18.16 13.43
N GLY A 215 -7.83 17.01 12.92
CA GLY A 215 -9.22 16.61 13.12
C GLY A 215 -9.38 15.82 14.42
N GLU A 216 -10.00 14.65 14.35
CA GLU A 216 -10.25 13.82 15.53
C GLU A 216 -8.94 13.24 16.11
N VAL A 217 -8.91 13.05 17.42
CA VAL A 217 -7.80 12.36 18.11
C VAL A 217 -8.33 11.04 18.66
N LEU A 218 -7.89 9.94 18.06
CA LEU A 218 -8.42 8.61 18.30
C LEU A 218 -7.35 7.71 18.90
N SER A 219 -7.79 6.78 19.75
CA SER A 219 -7.04 5.58 20.12
C SER A 219 -7.54 4.39 19.30
N VAL A 220 -6.64 3.46 18.97
CA VAL A 220 -6.95 2.21 18.25
C VAL A 220 -6.49 0.99 19.04
N ASP A 221 -7.29 -0.08 19.02
CA ASP A 221 -7.07 -1.35 19.75
C ASP A 221 -5.97 -2.25 19.15
N ALA A 222 -4.82 -1.67 18.82
CA ALA A 222 -3.70 -2.38 18.20
C ALA A 222 -3.13 -3.49 19.09
N SER A 223 -3.24 -3.36 20.41
CA SER A 223 -2.81 -4.35 21.40
C SER A 223 -3.45 -5.72 21.22
N ARG A 224 -4.63 -5.81 20.57
CA ARG A 224 -5.29 -7.09 20.27
C ARG A 224 -4.48 -7.98 19.32
N ARG A 225 -3.61 -7.39 18.49
CA ARG A 225 -2.88 -8.11 17.42
C ARG A 225 -1.38 -8.16 17.66
N GLY A 226 -0.80 -7.17 18.29
CA GLY A 226 0.65 -7.10 18.43
C GLY A 226 1.11 -6.09 19.45
N ARG A 227 2.44 -5.97 19.58
CA ARG A 227 3.09 -5.14 20.60
C ARG A 227 3.73 -3.87 20.05
N SER A 228 3.55 -3.59 18.76
CA SER A 228 4.14 -2.43 18.11
C SER A 228 3.63 -1.13 18.74
N LEU A 229 4.54 -0.18 18.95
CA LEU A 229 4.24 1.17 19.40
C LEU A 229 4.15 2.05 18.15
N ASN A 230 2.99 2.68 17.92
CA ASN A 230 2.81 3.52 16.75
C ASN A 230 1.78 4.64 16.97
N ALA A 231 1.87 5.67 16.15
CA ALA A 231 0.83 6.64 15.91
C ALA A 231 0.89 7.03 14.43
N TYR A 232 -0.20 7.55 13.88
CA TYR A 232 -0.19 8.08 12.52
C TYR A 232 -1.21 9.21 12.36
N VAL A 233 -0.98 10.08 11.37
CA VAL A 233 -2.03 10.99 10.87
C VAL A 233 -2.57 10.45 9.56
N GLY A 234 -3.88 10.20 9.53
CA GLY A 234 -4.59 9.69 8.35
C GLY A 234 -5.67 10.63 7.87
N GLY A 235 -6.17 10.39 6.66
CA GLY A 235 -7.32 11.10 6.09
C GLY A 235 -6.97 12.37 5.29
N LEU A 236 -7.99 12.94 4.66
CA LEU A 236 -7.86 14.11 3.79
C LEU A 236 -9.00 15.10 4.07
N GLY A 237 -8.65 16.37 4.32
CA GLY A 237 -9.63 17.41 4.64
C GLY A 237 -10.44 17.04 5.88
N ALA A 238 -11.76 16.93 5.73
CA ALA A 238 -12.70 16.65 6.82
C ALA A 238 -12.54 15.27 7.47
N THR A 239 -11.82 14.33 6.85
CA THR A 239 -11.57 12.99 7.42
C THR A 239 -10.23 12.86 8.12
N LYS A 240 -9.51 13.98 8.28
CA LYS A 240 -8.21 13.97 8.94
C LYS A 240 -8.36 13.56 10.40
N GLN A 241 -7.52 12.64 10.85
CA GLN A 241 -7.51 12.15 12.23
C GLN A 241 -6.09 11.78 12.67
N VAL A 242 -5.77 12.02 13.94
CA VAL A 242 -4.57 11.51 14.60
C VAL A 242 -4.96 10.23 15.33
N VAL A 243 -4.33 9.13 14.98
CA VAL A 243 -4.60 7.82 15.57
C VAL A 243 -3.39 7.37 16.38
N ILE A 244 -3.62 6.96 17.62
CA ILE A 244 -2.58 6.54 18.56
C ILE A 244 -2.86 5.10 18.97
N TYR A 245 -1.85 4.22 18.87
CA TYR A 245 -2.01 2.84 19.33
C TYR A 245 -2.13 2.83 20.85
N ASP A 246 -3.06 2.04 21.37
CA ASP A 246 -3.19 1.78 22.81
C ASP A 246 -1.90 1.21 23.45
N ASN A 247 -1.12 0.44 22.69
CA ASN A 247 0.23 0.02 23.09
C ASN A 247 1.16 1.22 23.36
N LEU A 248 1.14 2.24 22.50
CA LEU A 248 1.96 3.44 22.68
C LEU A 248 1.49 4.24 23.90
N LEU A 249 0.17 4.38 24.08
CA LEU A 249 -0.41 5.05 25.24
C LEU A 249 -0.05 4.38 26.57
N SER A 250 0.06 3.05 26.58
CA SER A 250 0.35 2.27 27.79
C SER A 250 1.84 2.12 28.10
N ALA A 251 2.70 2.05 27.07
CA ALA A 251 4.12 1.75 27.25
C ALA A 251 5.04 2.97 27.26
N ALA A 252 4.71 4.04 26.52
CA ALA A 252 5.62 5.17 26.33
C ALA A 252 5.53 6.20 27.47
N GLN A 253 6.68 6.73 27.85
CA GLN A 253 6.73 7.92 28.69
C GLN A 253 6.20 9.13 27.92
N ARG A 254 5.71 10.13 28.63
CA ARG A 254 5.13 11.35 28.03
C ARG A 254 6.06 12.05 27.04
N ALA A 255 7.37 12.06 27.30
CA ALA A 255 8.36 12.66 26.40
C ALA A 255 8.50 11.86 25.09
N GLU A 256 8.53 10.53 25.18
CA GLU A 256 8.62 9.62 24.04
C GLU A 256 7.35 9.71 23.18
N LEU A 257 6.17 9.68 23.82
CA LEU A 257 4.88 9.90 23.17
C LEU A 257 4.87 11.22 22.37
N ARG A 258 5.30 12.32 23.00
CA ARG A 258 5.38 13.64 22.34
C ARG A 258 6.38 13.67 21.19
N SER A 259 7.46 12.89 21.27
CA SER A 259 8.42 12.75 20.18
C SER A 259 7.77 12.07 18.98
N VAL A 260 7.06 10.96 19.19
CA VAL A 260 6.34 10.25 18.12
C VAL A 260 5.25 11.14 17.52
N LEU A 261 4.43 11.78 18.34
CA LEU A 261 3.40 12.71 17.86
C LEU A 261 4.00 13.91 17.10
N GLY A 262 5.13 14.44 17.55
CA GLY A 262 5.85 15.50 16.85
C GLY A 262 6.35 15.07 15.48
N HIS A 263 6.84 13.83 15.35
CA HIS A 263 7.23 13.24 14.06
C HIS A 263 6.04 13.13 13.11
N GLU A 264 4.92 12.56 13.58
CA GLU A 264 3.70 12.40 12.78
C GLU A 264 3.10 13.74 12.33
N LEU A 265 3.06 14.74 13.21
CA LEU A 265 2.60 16.09 12.86
C LEU A 265 3.59 16.80 11.93
N GLY A 266 4.88 16.46 12.01
CA GLY A 266 5.91 16.93 11.07
C GLY A 266 5.61 16.54 9.63
N HIS A 267 5.14 15.31 9.39
CA HIS A 267 4.71 14.87 8.05
C HIS A 267 3.53 15.70 7.51
N VAL A 268 2.62 16.11 8.40
CA VAL A 268 1.47 16.94 8.01
C VAL A 268 1.91 18.37 7.70
N ALA A 269 2.78 18.95 8.54
CA ALA A 269 3.37 20.28 8.33
C ALA A 269 4.19 20.32 7.03
N ALA A 270 4.89 19.23 6.72
CA ALA A 270 5.62 19.07 5.47
C ALA A 270 4.71 18.82 4.26
N HIS A 271 3.39 18.65 4.42
CA HIS A 271 2.47 18.31 3.32
C HIS A 271 2.87 17.03 2.56
N ASP A 272 3.41 16.04 3.26
CA ASP A 272 3.95 14.83 2.63
C ASP A 272 2.87 14.04 1.87
N LEU A 273 1.63 14.04 2.36
CA LEU A 273 0.51 13.46 1.64
C LEU A 273 0.26 14.14 0.27
N ALA A 274 0.26 15.48 0.24
CA ALA A 274 0.03 16.23 -0.99
C ALA A 274 1.19 16.04 -1.98
N ARG A 275 2.42 16.02 -1.47
CA ARG A 275 3.63 15.71 -2.26
C ARG A 275 3.60 14.29 -2.80
N GLY A 276 3.19 13.30 -2.00
CA GLY A 276 3.01 11.92 -2.43
C GLY A 276 1.97 11.80 -3.56
N LEU A 277 0.83 12.48 -3.44
CA LEU A 277 -0.16 12.55 -4.53
C LEU A 277 0.39 13.26 -5.78
N GLY A 278 1.18 14.31 -5.61
CA GLY A 278 1.89 15.00 -6.69
C GLY A 278 2.91 14.09 -7.39
N PHE A 279 3.66 13.30 -6.63
CA PHE A 279 4.60 12.32 -7.16
C PHE A 279 3.86 11.27 -7.99
N ILE A 280 2.76 10.71 -7.47
CA ILE A 280 1.90 9.79 -8.22
C ILE A 280 1.38 10.45 -9.50
N ALA A 281 0.96 11.72 -9.46
CA ALA A 281 0.45 12.43 -10.63
C ALA A 281 1.49 12.59 -11.75
N ILE A 282 2.77 12.74 -11.39
CA ILE A 282 3.87 12.85 -12.35
C ILE A 282 4.29 11.46 -12.87
N VAL A 283 4.43 10.49 -11.96
CA VAL A 283 5.06 9.20 -12.28
C VAL A 283 4.06 8.19 -12.85
N ALA A 284 2.83 8.13 -12.35
CA ALA A 284 1.85 7.11 -12.75
C ALA A 284 1.52 7.11 -14.26
N PRO A 285 1.34 8.25 -14.96
CA PRO A 285 1.12 8.24 -16.40
C PRO A 285 2.27 7.57 -17.17
N LEU A 286 3.52 7.86 -16.80
CA LEU A 286 4.70 7.27 -17.47
C LEU A 286 4.90 5.81 -17.08
N GLY A 287 4.62 5.46 -15.83
CA GLY A 287 4.57 4.07 -15.36
C GLY A 287 3.55 3.24 -16.14
N LEU A 288 2.35 3.79 -16.37
CA LEU A 288 1.32 3.13 -17.17
C LEU A 288 1.70 3.07 -18.66
N LEU A 289 2.37 4.09 -19.20
CA LEU A 289 2.91 4.01 -20.56
C LEU A 289 3.91 2.86 -20.70
N PHE A 290 4.88 2.76 -19.79
CA PHE A 290 5.83 1.65 -19.74
C PHE A 290 5.11 0.30 -19.59
N ALA A 291 4.18 0.21 -18.62
CA ALA A 291 3.45 -1.01 -18.37
C ALA A 291 2.61 -1.45 -19.58
N GLY A 292 1.97 -0.51 -20.28
CA GLY A 292 1.20 -0.80 -21.49
C GLY A 292 2.05 -1.28 -22.66
N LEU A 293 3.26 -0.72 -22.83
CA LEU A 293 4.21 -1.16 -23.85
C LEU A 293 4.75 -2.56 -23.54
N LEU A 294 5.17 -2.79 -22.29
CA LEU A 294 5.68 -4.08 -21.85
C LEU A 294 4.58 -5.16 -21.91
N ALA A 295 3.35 -4.85 -21.47
CA ALA A 295 2.23 -5.76 -21.57
C ALA A 295 1.95 -6.19 -23.02
N ARG A 296 2.00 -5.24 -23.98
CA ARG A 296 1.88 -5.55 -25.42
C ARG A 296 3.01 -6.43 -25.92
N ALA A 297 4.24 -6.20 -25.47
CA ALA A 297 5.39 -7.02 -25.83
C ALA A 297 5.27 -8.45 -25.27
N LEU A 298 4.84 -8.61 -24.02
CA LEU A 298 4.64 -9.92 -23.36
C LEU A 298 3.60 -10.79 -24.07
N VAL A 299 2.58 -10.17 -24.67
CA VAL A 299 1.54 -10.90 -25.43
C VAL A 299 1.72 -10.78 -26.94
N ALA A 300 2.88 -10.32 -27.41
CA ALA A 300 3.16 -10.22 -28.85
C ALA A 300 2.97 -11.58 -29.54
N GLY A 301 2.36 -11.56 -30.73
CA GLY A 301 1.99 -12.78 -31.46
C GLY A 301 0.70 -13.47 -30.95
N ARG A 302 0.17 -13.07 -29.79
CA ARG A 302 -1.17 -13.47 -29.32
C ARG A 302 -2.16 -12.40 -29.78
N ARG A 303 -3.28 -12.79 -30.41
CA ARG A 303 -4.32 -11.86 -30.89
C ARG A 303 -5.16 -11.30 -29.73
N ILE A 304 -4.51 -10.67 -28.74
CA ILE A 304 -5.12 -10.12 -27.53
C ILE A 304 -5.31 -8.62 -27.71
N GLN A 305 -6.55 -8.15 -27.58
CA GLN A 305 -6.86 -6.73 -27.71
C GLN A 305 -6.45 -5.96 -26.44
N PRO A 306 -5.86 -4.75 -26.56
CA PRO A 306 -5.58 -3.90 -25.41
C PRO A 306 -6.84 -3.59 -24.60
N GLY A 307 -6.74 -3.71 -23.27
CA GLY A 307 -7.88 -3.54 -22.37
C GLY A 307 -8.86 -4.71 -22.33
N SER A 308 -8.67 -5.78 -23.11
CA SER A 308 -9.46 -7.02 -22.94
C SER A 308 -9.16 -7.69 -21.60
N PRO A 309 -10.06 -8.52 -21.05
CA PRO A 309 -9.79 -9.32 -19.85
C PRO A 309 -8.51 -10.16 -19.98
N ALA A 310 -8.22 -10.68 -21.18
CA ALA A 310 -7.01 -11.46 -21.47
C ALA A 310 -5.71 -10.64 -21.42
N SER A 311 -5.78 -9.30 -21.52
CA SER A 311 -4.60 -8.42 -21.44
C SER A 311 -4.23 -8.04 -20.01
N LEU A 312 -5.13 -8.21 -19.04
CA LEU A 312 -4.94 -7.78 -17.66
C LEU A 312 -3.82 -8.49 -16.90
N PRO A 313 -3.57 -9.81 -17.07
CA PRO A 313 -2.43 -10.45 -16.40
C PRO A 313 -1.10 -9.84 -16.82
N ALA A 314 -0.93 -9.55 -18.12
CA ALA A 314 0.27 -8.92 -18.65
C ALA A 314 0.42 -7.47 -18.17
N LEU A 315 -0.70 -6.73 -18.10
CA LEU A 315 -0.71 -5.37 -17.58
C LEU A 315 -0.34 -5.33 -16.10
N LEU A 316 -0.93 -6.20 -15.26
CA LEU A 316 -0.61 -6.27 -13.84
C LEU A 316 0.85 -6.64 -13.60
N LEU A 317 1.39 -7.62 -14.34
CA LEU A 317 2.81 -7.97 -14.25
C LEU A 317 3.68 -6.77 -14.60
N ALA A 318 3.34 -6.06 -15.67
CA ALA A 318 4.10 -4.91 -16.12
C ALA A 318 4.00 -3.71 -15.16
N ILE A 319 2.84 -3.49 -14.53
CA ILE A 319 2.67 -2.50 -13.45
C ILE A 319 3.52 -2.91 -12.24
N GLY A 320 3.48 -4.17 -11.82
CA GLY A 320 4.28 -4.68 -10.71
C GLY A 320 5.77 -4.43 -10.92
N LEU A 321 6.29 -4.76 -12.11
CA LEU A 321 7.67 -4.48 -12.48
C LEU A 321 7.99 -2.98 -12.52
N ALA A 322 7.06 -2.16 -13.00
CA ALA A 322 7.24 -0.71 -12.99
C ALA A 322 7.39 -0.17 -11.56
N VAL A 323 6.54 -0.62 -10.63
CA VAL A 323 6.59 -0.24 -9.22
C VAL A 323 7.89 -0.71 -8.57
N THR A 324 8.27 -1.99 -8.73
CA THR A 324 9.52 -2.52 -8.14
C THR A 324 10.78 -1.80 -8.61
N VAL A 325 10.80 -1.32 -9.86
CA VAL A 325 11.93 -0.55 -10.40
C VAL A 325 11.95 0.89 -9.87
N LEU A 326 10.80 1.44 -9.50
CA LEU A 326 10.66 2.82 -9.04
C LEU A 326 10.97 3.03 -7.55
N GLY A 327 11.16 1.95 -6.79
CA GLY A 327 11.36 1.97 -5.33
C GLY A 327 10.09 1.54 -4.62
#